data_AF-A0A5C1ANS0-F1
#
_entry.id   AF-A0A5C1ANS0-F1
#
_cell.length_a   1.000
_cell.length_b   1.000
_cell.length_c   1.000
_cell.angle_alpha   90.00
_cell.angle_beta   90.00
_cell.angle_gamma   90.00
#
_symmetry.space_group_name_H-M   'P 1'
#
loop_
_entity.id
_entity.type
_entity.pdbx_description
1 polymer ?
#
loop_
_entity_poly.entity_id
_entity_poly.type
_entity_poly.pdbx_seq_one_letter_code
_entity_poly.pdbx_strand_id
1 'polypeptide(L)'
;MTRLASLFLLAVTAAPSFAGLYYSGEVTNPLPAKWRGFLMDHRMLRALTSPKAVTPIHDGYAAALTELESAAASRMLTADETADRGALLVRFGKAEKAVEVLRPAVRDNPKHFRLAANLGTAWQLAGDLAQAEAALTEAVMLAPPATKAAEEAHLKLVRLRRKEGKNPADAPDVIFAKDANAAVVQQLALWLPGDGRLLWQLAEIAHAAGDVRTAASILDGCVTEFGMKSESLRKKRQQWRAVVEELDKREHVSADRGTLAFRSARPLARTFDESKLPPINPDGPTPLPWAALGETTIGKKFAVNHLKFVDRLDGKPVSLVGFIRPTTADAELEAFLFTEFPVGCWFCELPEPTGIVSVQLAKGEVADAVKTPVKIMGTLKLNRDDPEAYLFSIVDAKVGVAD
;
A
#
# COMPACT_ATOMS: atom_id res chain seq x y z
N MET A 1 11.60 -29.24 -52.91
CA MET A 1 10.62 -28.28 -52.37
C MET A 1 9.88 -28.95 -51.24
N THR A 2 10.12 -28.55 -50.00
CA THR A 2 9.60 -29.22 -48.79
C THR A 2 9.21 -28.14 -47.77
N ARG A 3 8.08 -28.34 -47.08
CA ARG A 3 7.48 -27.40 -46.11
C ARG A 3 7.65 -27.92 -44.68
N LEU A 4 7.42 -27.02 -43.70
CA LEU A 4 7.26 -27.26 -42.25
C LEU A 4 8.55 -27.67 -41.52
N ALA A 5 8.84 -27.30 -40.27
CA ALA A 5 8.35 -26.22 -39.38
C ALA A 5 9.45 -25.98 -38.29
N SER A 6 9.40 -25.07 -37.32
CA SER A 6 8.35 -24.19 -36.76
C SER A 6 8.97 -22.87 -36.27
N LEU A 7 8.16 -21.84 -36.01
CA LEU A 7 8.54 -20.75 -35.09
C LEU A 7 8.26 -21.20 -33.65
N PHE A 8 9.30 -21.31 -32.81
CA PHE A 8 9.12 -21.19 -31.36
C PHE A 8 9.32 -19.73 -30.97
N LEU A 9 8.21 -19.01 -30.78
CA LEU A 9 8.23 -17.71 -30.14
C LEU A 9 8.58 -17.94 -28.66
N LEU A 10 9.81 -17.59 -28.24
CA LEU A 10 10.08 -17.44 -26.81
C LEU A 10 9.27 -16.25 -26.30
N ALA A 11 8.13 -16.55 -25.69
CA ALA A 11 7.45 -15.59 -24.83
C ALA A 11 8.35 -15.33 -23.61
N VAL A 12 9.18 -14.30 -23.69
CA VAL A 12 9.91 -13.77 -22.54
C VAL A 12 8.86 -13.22 -21.58
N THR A 13 8.49 -14.03 -20.59
CA THR A 13 7.72 -13.56 -19.45
C THR A 13 8.57 -12.51 -18.73
N ALA A 14 8.11 -11.26 -18.76
CA ALA A 14 8.77 -10.20 -18.03
C ALA A 14 8.74 -10.55 -16.54
N ALA A 15 9.92 -10.78 -15.95
CA ALA A 15 10.04 -11.07 -14.53
C ALA A 15 9.41 -9.93 -13.70
N PRO A 16 8.69 -10.24 -12.62
CA PRO A 16 8.07 -9.20 -11.79
C PRO A 16 9.14 -8.25 -11.25
N SER A 17 8.86 -6.95 -11.33
CA SER A 17 9.67 -5.89 -10.73
C SER A 17 9.49 -5.91 -9.22
N PHE A 18 10.57 -6.11 -8.47
CA PHE A 18 10.55 -6.20 -7.01
C PHE A 18 10.71 -4.83 -6.34
N ALA A 19 9.97 -4.64 -5.25
CA ALA A 19 10.15 -3.52 -4.37
C ALA A 19 11.28 -3.78 -3.36
N GLY A 20 12.43 -3.13 -3.55
CA GLY A 20 13.56 -2.97 -2.62
C GLY A 20 13.29 -2.36 -1.22
N LEU A 21 12.38 -2.96 -0.47
CA LEU A 21 12.87 -3.66 0.71
C LEU A 21 12.76 -5.14 0.40
N TYR A 22 13.85 -5.71 -0.13
CA TYR A 22 13.84 -7.03 -0.77
C TYR A 22 13.57 -8.13 0.26
N TYR A 23 12.28 -8.41 0.44
CA TYR A 23 11.73 -9.48 1.25
C TYR A 23 11.03 -10.47 0.31
N SER A 24 11.46 -11.73 0.32
CA SER A 24 10.97 -12.78 -0.58
C SER A 24 9.48 -13.09 -0.42
N GLY A 25 8.90 -12.82 0.75
CA GLY A 25 7.46 -13.00 1.04
C GLY A 25 6.57 -11.80 0.67
N GLU A 26 7.13 -10.67 0.22
CA GLU A 26 6.33 -9.55 -0.30
C GLU A 26 6.05 -9.75 -1.79
N VAL A 27 4.79 -10.03 -2.15
CA VAL A 27 4.37 -10.14 -3.56
C VAL A 27 3.90 -8.79 -4.08
N THR A 28 4.50 -8.34 -5.18
CA THR A 28 4.29 -7.01 -5.76
C THR A 28 3.72 -7.06 -7.16
N ASN A 29 2.81 -6.13 -7.46
CA ASN A 29 2.25 -5.91 -8.79
C ASN A 29 3.09 -4.91 -9.60
N PRO A 30 3.02 -4.92 -10.95
CA PRO A 30 3.76 -3.99 -11.80
C PRO A 30 3.39 -2.51 -11.55
N LEU A 31 4.40 -1.66 -11.53
CA LEU A 31 4.27 -0.19 -11.39
C LEU A 31 4.25 0.52 -12.78
N PRO A 32 3.59 1.69 -12.91
CA PRO A 32 2.91 2.42 -11.85
C PRO A 32 1.54 1.83 -11.52
N ALA A 33 1.22 1.76 -10.22
CA ALA A 33 -0.10 1.42 -9.73
C ALA A 33 -1.01 2.65 -9.72
N LYS A 34 -2.33 2.47 -9.79
CA LYS A 34 -3.30 3.56 -9.64
C LYS A 34 -3.05 4.33 -8.34
N TRP A 35 -3.12 5.66 -8.39
CA TRP A 35 -2.82 6.56 -7.27
C TRP A 35 -3.47 6.13 -5.95
N ARG A 36 -4.77 5.84 -6.00
CA ARG A 36 -5.58 5.31 -4.91
C ARG A 36 -4.93 4.10 -4.22
N GLY A 37 -4.76 2.99 -4.94
CA GLY A 37 -4.26 1.74 -4.36
C GLY A 37 -2.80 1.86 -3.92
N PHE A 38 -2.01 2.66 -4.65
CA PHE A 38 -0.67 3.05 -4.23
C PHE A 38 -0.67 3.76 -2.86
N LEU A 39 -1.49 4.80 -2.68
CA LEU A 39 -1.54 5.57 -1.43
C LEU A 39 -2.05 4.74 -0.24
N MET A 40 -2.96 3.78 -0.49
CA MET A 40 -3.42 2.82 0.53
C MET A 40 -2.27 1.93 1.02
N ASP A 41 -1.58 1.23 0.11
CA ASP A 41 -0.48 0.34 0.47
C ASP A 41 0.71 1.10 1.07
N HIS A 42 1.04 2.28 0.53
CA HIS A 42 2.05 3.18 1.10
C HIS A 42 1.71 3.58 2.54
N ARG A 43 0.44 3.89 2.84
CA ARG A 43 -0.01 4.20 4.21
C ARG A 43 0.13 2.98 5.13
N MET A 44 -0.22 1.78 4.66
CA MET A 44 -0.05 0.53 5.42
C MET A 44 1.43 0.30 5.76
N LEU A 45 2.32 0.40 4.78
CA LEU A 45 3.77 0.26 4.98
C LEU A 45 4.34 1.30 5.95
N ARG A 46 3.90 2.56 5.87
CA ARG A 46 4.33 3.61 6.82
C ARG A 46 3.90 3.28 8.25
N ALA A 47 2.69 2.76 8.40
CA ALA A 47 2.09 2.47 9.70
C ALA A 47 2.82 1.34 10.45
N LEU A 48 3.51 0.42 9.77
CA LEU A 48 4.31 -0.66 10.40
C LEU A 48 5.36 -0.19 11.41
N THR A 49 5.78 1.07 11.33
CA THR A 49 6.71 1.69 12.30
C THR A 49 6.05 2.05 13.64
N SER A 50 4.72 2.04 13.72
CA SER A 50 3.95 2.32 14.94
C SER A 50 3.52 1.02 15.62
N PRO A 51 3.84 0.82 16.92
CA PRO A 51 3.44 -0.39 17.66
C PRO A 51 1.93 -0.49 17.95
N LYS A 52 1.15 0.53 17.55
CA LYS A 52 -0.32 0.56 17.67
C LYS A 52 -1.03 0.41 16.32
N ALA A 53 -0.30 0.15 15.24
CA ALA A 53 -0.87 0.08 13.90
C ALA A 53 -1.44 -1.31 13.60
N VAL A 54 -2.77 -1.41 13.63
CA VAL A 54 -3.47 -2.56 13.04
C VAL A 54 -3.48 -2.38 11.52
N THR A 55 -2.72 -3.20 10.79
CA THR A 55 -2.76 -3.26 9.32
C THR A 55 -2.79 -4.72 8.85
N PRO A 56 -3.48 -5.07 7.75
CA PRO A 56 -3.56 -6.43 7.25
C PRO A 56 -2.21 -7.12 6.93
N ILE A 57 -1.13 -6.35 6.75
CA ILE A 57 0.22 -6.87 6.48
C ILE A 57 1.09 -6.98 7.74
N HIS A 58 0.68 -6.35 8.85
CA HIS A 58 1.46 -6.31 10.09
C HIS A 58 1.73 -7.71 10.63
N ASP A 59 0.68 -8.51 10.80
CA ASP A 59 0.78 -9.79 11.51
C ASP A 59 1.54 -10.83 10.67
N GLY A 60 1.37 -10.80 9.34
CA GLY A 60 2.17 -11.62 8.42
C GLY A 60 3.66 -11.30 8.49
N TYR A 61 4.01 -10.01 8.55
CA TYR A 61 5.41 -9.58 8.66
C TYR A 61 5.99 -9.85 10.06
N ALA A 62 5.18 -9.70 11.11
CA ALA A 62 5.59 -9.97 12.48
C ALA A 62 5.83 -11.48 12.70
N ALA A 63 4.95 -12.34 12.16
CA ALA A 63 5.13 -13.79 12.16
C ALA A 63 6.40 -14.20 11.40
N ALA A 64 6.60 -13.70 10.17
CA ALA A 64 7.79 -14.00 9.38
C ALA A 64 9.10 -13.53 10.05
N LEU A 65 9.09 -12.35 10.69
CA LEU A 65 10.25 -11.89 11.45
C LEU A 65 10.51 -12.78 12.67
N THR A 66 9.46 -13.20 13.40
CA THR A 66 9.57 -14.10 14.56
C THR A 66 10.11 -15.48 14.18
N GLU A 67 9.70 -16.02 13.03
CA GLU A 67 10.22 -17.27 12.47
C GLU A 67 11.71 -17.14 12.14
N LEU A 68 12.11 -16.08 11.43
CA LEU A 68 13.51 -15.81 11.09
C LEU A 68 14.39 -15.56 12.31
N GLU A 69 13.87 -14.93 13.37
CA GLU A 69 14.57 -14.76 14.65
C GLU A 69 14.74 -16.08 15.40
N SER A 70 13.72 -16.95 15.37
CA SER A 70 13.78 -18.30 15.97
C SER A 70 14.74 -19.23 15.20
N ALA A 71 14.75 -19.12 13.86
CA ALA A 71 15.72 -19.82 13.02
C ALA A 71 17.15 -19.33 13.28
N ALA A 72 17.37 -18.01 13.41
CA ALA A 72 18.68 -17.45 13.74
C ALA A 72 19.21 -17.84 15.13
N ALA A 73 18.31 -18.15 16.08
CA ALA A 73 18.69 -18.62 17.41
C ALA A 73 19.10 -20.11 17.44
N SER A 74 18.69 -20.89 16.44
CA SER A 74 18.92 -22.35 16.36
C SER A 74 19.93 -22.78 15.31
N ARG A 75 20.15 -21.97 14.27
CA ARG A 75 21.11 -22.22 13.19
C ARG A 75 21.63 -20.93 12.55
N MET A 76 22.65 -21.07 11.71
CA MET A 76 23.03 -20.01 10.77
C MET A 76 21.91 -19.84 9.71
N LEU A 77 21.54 -18.59 9.44
CA LEU A 77 20.66 -18.23 8.33
C LEU A 77 21.40 -18.26 7.01
N THR A 78 20.70 -18.53 5.92
CA THR A 78 21.19 -18.32 4.56
C THR A 78 21.28 -16.82 4.23
N ALA A 79 21.96 -16.48 3.12
CA ALA A 79 22.08 -15.09 2.67
C ALA A 79 20.71 -14.46 2.33
N ASP A 80 19.80 -15.21 1.70
CA ASP A 80 18.43 -14.76 1.42
C ASP A 80 17.60 -14.58 2.71
N GLU A 81 17.60 -15.54 3.62
CA GLU A 81 16.90 -15.41 4.92
C GLU A 81 17.41 -14.23 5.75
N THR A 82 18.71 -13.95 5.66
CA THR A 82 19.32 -12.79 6.32
C THR A 82 18.92 -11.47 5.64
N ALA A 83 18.78 -11.47 4.31
CA ALA A 83 18.25 -10.33 3.57
C ALA A 83 16.78 -10.05 3.93
N ASP A 84 15.96 -11.09 3.99
CA ASP A 84 14.54 -11.04 4.37
C ASP A 84 14.37 -10.52 5.80
N ARG A 85 15.16 -11.05 6.75
CA ARG A 85 15.18 -10.58 8.14
C ARG A 85 15.56 -9.09 8.22
N GLY A 86 16.56 -8.68 7.45
CA GLY A 86 16.96 -7.27 7.35
C GLY A 86 15.88 -6.36 6.77
N ALA A 87 15.21 -6.78 5.69
CA ALA A 87 14.08 -6.05 5.10
C ALA A 87 12.93 -5.88 6.10
N LEU A 88 12.54 -6.95 6.80
CA LEU A 88 11.48 -6.91 7.80
C LEU A 88 11.86 -6.00 9.00
N LEU A 89 13.10 -6.07 9.49
CA LEU A 89 13.59 -5.14 10.52
C LEU A 89 13.45 -3.68 10.07
N VAL A 90 13.79 -3.35 8.82
CA VAL A 90 13.58 -2.00 8.27
C VAL A 90 12.09 -1.64 8.14
N ARG A 91 11.23 -2.57 7.68
CA ARG A 91 9.77 -2.36 7.61
C ARG A 91 9.19 -1.97 8.98
N PHE A 92 9.68 -2.57 10.06
CA PHE A 92 9.33 -2.24 11.45
C PHE A 92 10.12 -1.05 12.05
N GLY A 93 10.84 -0.27 11.26
CA GLY A 93 11.58 0.91 11.71
C GLY A 93 12.84 0.62 12.53
N LYS A 94 13.30 -0.64 12.60
CA LYS A 94 14.48 -1.09 13.39
C LYS A 94 15.76 -1.02 12.53
N ALA A 95 16.05 0.16 11.97
CA ALA A 95 17.10 0.35 10.97
C ALA A 95 18.51 -0.05 11.48
N GLU A 96 18.85 0.30 12.71
CA GLU A 96 20.15 -0.01 13.33
C GLU A 96 20.33 -1.52 13.50
N LYS A 97 19.27 -2.24 13.93
CA LYS A 97 19.28 -3.70 14.03
C LYS A 97 19.39 -4.38 12.66
N ALA A 98 18.78 -3.79 11.63
CA ALA A 98 18.96 -4.27 10.26
C ALA A 98 20.43 -4.12 9.81
N VAL A 99 21.08 -2.98 10.11
CA VAL A 99 22.52 -2.79 9.85
C VAL A 99 23.38 -3.82 10.60
N GLU A 100 23.11 -4.08 11.88
CA GLU A 100 23.84 -5.07 12.69
C GLU A 100 23.84 -6.47 12.06
N VAL A 101 22.67 -6.90 11.54
CA VAL A 101 22.47 -8.22 10.92
C VAL A 101 22.99 -8.27 9.48
N LEU A 102 22.74 -7.24 8.67
CA LEU A 102 23.07 -7.23 7.23
C LEU A 102 24.56 -6.96 6.96
N ARG A 103 25.23 -6.13 7.76
CA ARG A 103 26.63 -5.76 7.57
C ARG A 103 27.61 -6.95 7.56
N PRO A 104 27.57 -7.92 8.50
CA PRO A 104 28.41 -9.12 8.39
C PRO A 104 28.04 -9.95 7.15
N ALA A 105 26.75 -10.18 6.91
CA ALA A 105 26.27 -11.00 5.80
C ALA A 105 26.71 -10.48 4.41
N VAL A 106 26.77 -9.16 4.21
CA VAL A 106 27.32 -8.54 2.98
C VAL A 106 28.82 -8.81 2.82
N ARG A 107 29.61 -8.82 3.91
CA ARG A 107 31.06 -9.14 3.82
C ARG A 107 31.29 -10.60 3.43
N ASP A 108 30.47 -11.50 3.96
CA ASP A 108 30.57 -12.93 3.69
C ASP A 108 29.99 -13.29 2.30
N ASN A 109 29.04 -12.48 1.81
CA ASN A 109 28.34 -12.67 0.52
C ASN A 109 28.39 -11.40 -0.35
N PRO A 110 29.58 -10.92 -0.78
CA PRO A 110 29.75 -9.60 -1.40
C PRO A 110 29.08 -9.43 -2.77
N LYS A 111 28.59 -10.51 -3.38
CA LYS A 111 27.84 -10.48 -4.66
C LYS A 111 26.32 -10.62 -4.48
N HIS A 112 25.82 -10.63 -3.25
CA HIS A 112 24.41 -10.88 -2.97
C HIS A 112 23.58 -9.58 -3.02
N PHE A 113 22.97 -9.32 -4.18
CA PHE A 113 22.22 -8.10 -4.47
C PHE A 113 21.27 -7.65 -3.34
N ARG A 114 20.38 -8.53 -2.87
CA ARG A 114 19.38 -8.20 -1.83
C ARG A 114 20.03 -7.76 -0.51
N LEU A 115 21.17 -8.33 -0.15
CA LEU A 115 21.88 -7.97 1.09
C LEU A 115 22.49 -6.57 0.96
N ALA A 116 23.14 -6.26 -0.17
CA ALA A 116 23.72 -4.95 -0.44
C ALA A 116 22.64 -3.84 -0.48
N ALA A 117 21.52 -4.10 -1.18
CA ALA A 117 20.43 -3.14 -1.31
C ALA A 117 19.72 -2.89 0.03
N ASN A 118 19.33 -3.95 0.75
CA ASN A 118 18.69 -3.80 2.07
C ASN A 118 19.62 -3.12 3.08
N LEU A 119 20.95 -3.35 3.01
CA LEU A 119 21.93 -2.65 3.85
C LEU A 119 22.01 -1.16 3.50
N GLY A 120 21.95 -0.80 2.21
CA GLY A 120 21.87 0.58 1.75
C GLY A 120 20.65 1.32 2.28
N THR A 121 19.47 0.70 2.20
CA THR A 121 18.23 1.24 2.78
C THR A 121 18.31 1.38 4.30
N ALA A 122 18.85 0.36 4.99
CA ALA A 122 19.03 0.39 6.44
C ALA A 122 19.97 1.51 6.89
N TRP A 123 21.12 1.70 6.23
CA TRP A 123 22.03 2.81 6.51
C TRP A 123 21.40 4.18 6.27
N GLN A 124 20.62 4.34 5.19
CA GLN A 124 19.92 5.61 4.93
C GLN A 124 18.95 5.95 6.07
N LEU A 125 18.19 4.97 6.54
CA LEU A 125 17.17 5.16 7.58
C LEU A 125 17.79 5.33 8.98
N ALA A 126 18.97 4.73 9.22
CA ALA A 126 19.82 5.03 10.38
C ALA A 126 20.56 6.39 10.27
N GLY A 127 20.40 7.12 9.16
CA GLY A 127 20.95 8.47 8.94
C GLY A 127 22.39 8.52 8.42
N ASP A 128 23.08 7.38 8.25
CA ASP A 128 24.42 7.34 7.66
C ASP A 128 24.35 7.31 6.13
N LEU A 129 24.16 8.50 5.54
CA LEU A 129 24.09 8.68 4.09
C LEU A 129 25.42 8.36 3.38
N ALA A 130 26.56 8.30 4.09
CA ALA A 130 27.85 7.95 3.50
C ALA A 130 27.98 6.43 3.31
N GLN A 131 27.63 5.65 4.34
CA GLN A 131 27.55 4.19 4.24
C GLN A 131 26.41 3.74 3.33
N ALA A 132 25.29 4.46 3.32
CA ALA A 132 24.20 4.21 2.36
C ALA A 132 24.66 4.41 0.91
N GLU A 133 25.41 5.46 0.58
CA GLU A 133 25.92 5.68 -0.77
C GLU A 133 26.88 4.55 -1.20
N ALA A 134 27.74 4.08 -0.31
CA ALA A 134 28.65 2.97 -0.60
C ALA A 134 27.87 1.66 -0.86
N ALA A 135 26.97 1.27 0.04
CA ALA A 135 26.18 0.05 -0.09
C ALA A 135 25.23 0.07 -1.31
N LEU A 136 24.60 1.22 -1.61
CA LEU A 136 23.78 1.38 -2.81
C LEU A 136 24.60 1.41 -4.11
N THR A 137 25.87 1.82 -4.07
CA THR A 137 26.74 1.71 -5.24
C THR A 137 26.99 0.24 -5.60
N GLU A 138 27.27 -0.61 -4.61
CA GLU A 138 27.35 -2.07 -4.80
C GLU A 138 26.00 -2.67 -5.24
N ALA A 139 24.90 -2.27 -4.60
CA ALA A 139 23.55 -2.72 -4.96
C ALA A 139 23.22 -2.41 -6.44
N VAL A 140 23.51 -1.20 -6.91
CA VAL A 140 23.37 -0.81 -8.32
C VAL A 140 24.22 -1.70 -9.23
N MET A 141 25.47 -2.02 -8.87
CA MET A 141 26.32 -2.89 -9.70
C MET A 141 25.78 -4.33 -9.79
N LEU A 142 25.19 -4.84 -8.71
CA LEU A 142 24.62 -6.20 -8.63
C LEU A 142 23.16 -6.29 -9.12
N ALA A 143 22.50 -5.16 -9.36
CA ALA A 143 21.06 -5.09 -9.62
C ALA A 143 20.61 -5.87 -10.88
N PRO A 144 19.62 -6.78 -10.74
CA PRO A 144 18.90 -7.33 -11.89
C PRO A 144 18.33 -6.23 -12.81
N PRO A 145 18.20 -6.49 -14.13
CA PRO A 145 17.71 -5.49 -15.08
C PRO A 145 16.35 -4.87 -14.72
N ALA A 146 15.47 -5.63 -14.05
CA ALA A 146 14.14 -5.18 -13.65
C ALA A 146 14.14 -4.18 -12.48
N THR A 147 15.18 -4.15 -11.63
CA THR A 147 15.29 -3.26 -10.47
C THR A 147 16.29 -2.13 -10.68
N LYS A 148 17.23 -2.28 -11.64
CA LYS A 148 18.34 -1.36 -11.93
C LYS A 148 17.96 0.12 -11.90
N ALA A 149 16.89 0.52 -12.60
CA ALA A 149 16.47 1.91 -12.68
C ALA A 149 15.97 2.50 -11.35
N ALA A 150 15.41 1.66 -10.46
CA ALA A 150 15.01 2.08 -9.12
C ALA A 150 16.21 2.18 -8.17
N GLU A 151 17.15 1.23 -8.23
CA GLU A 151 18.42 1.29 -7.50
C GLU A 151 19.25 2.53 -7.89
N GLU A 152 19.36 2.85 -9.18
CA GLU A 152 20.06 4.05 -9.66
C GLU A 152 19.40 5.35 -9.17
N ALA A 153 18.06 5.38 -9.13
CA ALA A 153 17.29 6.48 -8.58
C ALA A 153 17.45 6.61 -7.05
N HIS A 154 17.57 5.49 -6.34
CA HIS A 154 17.81 5.44 -4.89
C HIS A 154 19.22 5.91 -4.53
N LEU A 155 20.23 5.44 -5.25
CA LEU A 155 21.61 5.92 -5.11
C LEU A 155 21.70 7.43 -5.41
N LYS A 156 20.98 7.91 -6.41
CA LYS A 156 20.88 9.36 -6.70
C LYS A 156 20.19 10.12 -5.56
N LEU A 157 19.12 9.58 -4.97
CA LEU A 157 18.42 10.17 -3.83
C LEU A 157 19.35 10.36 -2.62
N VAL A 158 20.10 9.33 -2.25
CA VAL A 158 21.08 9.39 -1.15
C VAL A 158 22.19 10.40 -1.44
N ARG A 159 22.71 10.44 -2.67
CA ARG A 159 23.71 11.45 -3.10
C ARG A 159 23.22 12.89 -3.00
N LEU A 160 21.98 13.15 -3.41
CA LEU A 160 21.35 14.47 -3.29
C LEU A 160 21.27 14.89 -1.82
N ARG A 161 20.75 14.02 -0.96
CA ARG A 161 20.55 14.30 0.48
C ARG A 161 21.85 14.44 1.24
N ARG A 162 22.87 13.65 0.91
CA ARG A 162 24.23 13.82 1.48
C ARG A 162 24.83 15.17 1.12
N LYS A 163 24.51 15.72 -0.06
CA LYS A 163 24.93 17.06 -0.50
C LYS A 163 24.12 18.19 0.17
N GLU A 164 22.84 17.98 0.45
CA GLU A 164 21.99 18.94 1.18
C GLU A 164 22.40 19.10 2.66
N GLY A 165 22.94 18.05 3.27
CA GLY A 165 23.50 18.10 4.62
C GLY A 165 22.47 17.95 5.73
N LYS A 166 22.73 18.55 6.90
CA LYS A 166 22.00 18.24 8.15
C LYS A 166 20.60 18.87 8.25
N ASN A 167 20.34 19.96 7.54
CA ASN A 167 19.07 20.70 7.59
C ASN A 167 18.49 20.87 6.17
N PRO A 168 18.11 19.79 5.47
CA PRO A 168 17.46 19.90 4.16
C PRO A 168 16.11 20.60 4.30
N ALA A 169 15.75 21.43 3.33
CA ALA A 169 14.40 21.99 3.26
C ALA A 169 13.40 20.95 2.75
N ASP A 170 12.14 21.05 3.17
CA ASP A 170 11.04 20.31 2.53
C ASP A 170 10.91 20.79 1.07
N ALA A 171 11.49 20.04 0.13
CA ALA A 171 11.43 20.27 -1.31
C ALA A 171 11.49 18.92 -2.05
N PRO A 172 10.80 18.73 -3.18
CA PRO A 172 10.82 17.46 -3.89
C PRO A 172 12.22 17.19 -4.43
N ASP A 173 12.74 15.98 -4.21
CA ASP A 173 14.05 15.58 -4.72
C ASP A 173 14.05 15.57 -6.27
N VAL A 174 15.05 16.19 -6.91
CA VAL A 174 15.16 16.23 -8.39
C VAL A 174 15.81 14.92 -8.92
N ILE A 175 15.14 13.80 -8.61
CA ILE A 175 15.57 12.45 -9.01
C ILE A 175 15.52 12.29 -10.54
N PHE A 176 14.53 12.92 -11.20
CA PHE A 176 14.37 12.93 -12.66
C PHE A 176 14.43 14.36 -13.20
N ALA A 177 15.08 14.56 -14.35
CA ALA A 177 15.38 15.89 -14.88
C ALA A 177 14.38 16.40 -15.94
N LYS A 178 13.65 15.50 -16.61
CA LYS A 178 12.62 15.82 -17.61
C LYS A 178 11.44 14.85 -17.56
N ASP A 179 11.72 13.55 -17.68
CA ASP A 179 10.69 12.51 -17.67
C ASP A 179 10.64 11.83 -16.30
N ALA A 180 9.72 12.30 -15.45
CA ALA A 180 9.55 11.77 -14.10
C ALA A 180 8.81 10.42 -14.15
N ASN A 181 9.57 9.33 -14.01
CA ASN A 181 9.02 7.99 -14.09
C ASN A 181 8.19 7.67 -12.84
N ALA A 182 6.86 7.78 -12.97
CA ALA A 182 5.89 7.48 -11.92
C ALA A 182 6.12 6.11 -11.27
N ALA A 183 6.50 5.10 -12.05
CA ALA A 183 6.79 3.77 -11.52
C ALA A 183 7.98 3.79 -10.56
N VAL A 184 9.05 4.50 -10.88
CA VAL A 184 10.26 4.55 -10.03
C VAL A 184 10.04 5.43 -8.80
N VAL A 185 9.34 6.56 -8.92
CA VAL A 185 9.05 7.38 -7.72
C VAL A 185 8.07 6.67 -6.79
N GLN A 186 7.04 5.99 -7.32
CA GLN A 186 6.21 5.09 -6.51
C GLN A 186 7.06 3.99 -5.90
N GLN A 187 8.04 3.46 -6.65
CA GLN A 187 8.88 2.39 -6.16
C GLN A 187 9.71 2.82 -4.94
N LEU A 188 10.39 3.97 -5.00
CA LEU A 188 11.16 4.54 -3.89
C LEU A 188 10.26 4.88 -2.69
N ALA A 189 9.07 5.42 -2.94
CA ALA A 189 8.11 5.75 -1.88
C ALA A 189 7.60 4.49 -1.15
N LEU A 190 7.50 3.34 -1.81
CA LEU A 190 7.22 2.06 -1.14
C LEU A 190 8.40 1.57 -0.30
N TRP A 191 9.64 1.92 -0.61
CA TRP A 191 10.84 1.54 0.16
C TRP A 191 11.03 2.45 1.37
N LEU A 192 10.68 3.72 1.20
CA LEU A 192 10.84 4.80 2.15
C LEU A 192 9.46 5.41 2.48
N PRO A 193 8.51 4.66 3.06
CA PRO A 193 7.12 5.12 3.22
C PRO A 193 6.97 6.25 4.26
N GLY A 194 8.03 6.56 5.02
CA GLY A 194 8.13 7.74 5.89
C GLY A 194 8.53 9.03 5.15
N ASP A 195 8.76 8.99 3.84
CA ASP A 195 9.41 10.05 3.07
C ASP A 195 8.42 10.94 2.29
N GLY A 196 7.97 12.02 2.93
CA GLY A 196 7.03 12.97 2.33
C GLY A 196 7.56 13.69 1.08
N ARG A 197 8.87 13.77 0.86
CA ARG A 197 9.47 14.42 -0.33
C ARG A 197 9.21 13.60 -1.59
N LEU A 198 9.18 12.28 -1.48
CA LEU A 198 8.82 11.37 -2.57
C LEU A 198 7.32 11.48 -2.91
N LEU A 199 6.45 11.62 -1.91
CA LEU A 199 5.03 11.89 -2.18
C LEU A 199 4.81 13.23 -2.87
N TRP A 200 5.49 14.30 -2.46
CA TRP A 200 5.44 15.56 -3.21
C TRP A 200 5.90 15.35 -4.66
N GLN A 201 6.99 14.62 -4.90
CA GLN A 201 7.40 14.31 -6.28
C GLN A 201 6.31 13.56 -7.08
N LEU A 202 5.54 12.66 -6.46
CA LEU A 202 4.35 12.05 -7.08
C LEU A 202 3.22 13.05 -7.35
N ALA A 203 3.04 14.05 -6.50
CA ALA A 203 2.07 15.12 -6.73
C ALA A 203 2.43 15.97 -7.97
N GLU A 204 3.72 16.29 -8.16
CA GLU A 204 4.21 16.97 -9.38
C GLU A 204 3.97 16.11 -10.63
N ILE A 205 4.14 14.78 -10.53
CA ILE A 205 3.85 13.83 -11.61
C ILE A 205 2.35 13.79 -11.93
N ALA A 206 1.48 13.70 -10.92
CA ALA A 206 0.03 13.73 -11.10
C ALA A 206 -0.42 15.02 -11.78
N HIS A 207 0.09 16.17 -11.32
CA HIS A 207 -0.18 17.48 -11.92
C HIS A 207 0.30 17.56 -13.37
N ALA A 208 1.52 17.09 -13.66
CA ALA A 208 2.06 17.05 -15.02
C ALA A 208 1.27 16.13 -15.97
N ALA A 209 0.64 15.08 -15.43
CA ALA A 209 -0.30 14.22 -16.17
C ALA A 209 -1.72 14.82 -16.32
N GLY A 210 -1.98 16.02 -15.76
CA GLY A 210 -3.30 16.68 -15.79
C GLY A 210 -4.24 16.29 -14.65
N ASP A 211 -3.84 15.40 -13.74
CA ASP A 211 -4.62 15.00 -12.56
C ASP A 211 -4.36 15.97 -11.39
N VAL A 212 -4.89 17.19 -11.52
CA VAL A 212 -4.72 18.26 -10.53
C VAL A 212 -5.42 17.93 -9.21
N ARG A 213 -6.49 17.14 -9.24
CA ARG A 213 -7.24 16.68 -8.05
C ARG A 213 -6.41 15.76 -7.18
N THR A 214 -5.80 14.73 -7.78
CA THR A 214 -4.86 13.87 -7.08
C THR A 214 -3.63 14.66 -6.64
N ALA A 215 -3.09 15.56 -7.48
CA ALA A 215 -1.94 16.36 -7.12
C ALA A 215 -2.17 17.26 -5.89
N ALA A 216 -3.29 18.00 -5.86
CA ALA A 216 -3.68 18.82 -4.72
C ALA A 216 -3.86 17.98 -3.45
N SER A 217 -4.52 16.83 -3.60
CA SER A 217 -4.67 15.84 -2.51
C SER A 217 -3.31 15.40 -2.00
N ILE A 218 -2.36 14.98 -2.87
CA ILE A 218 -1.02 14.54 -2.46
C ILE A 218 -0.16 15.67 -1.83
N LEU A 219 -0.50 16.95 -1.98
CA LEU A 219 0.15 18.03 -1.22
C LEU A 219 -0.47 18.29 0.17
N ASP A 220 -1.73 17.95 0.41
CA ASP A 220 -2.44 18.30 1.64
C ASP A 220 -1.84 17.67 2.92
N GLY A 221 -1.00 16.65 2.75
CA GLY A 221 -0.66 15.62 3.75
C GLY A 221 0.80 15.23 3.73
N CYS A 222 1.53 15.59 2.67
CA CYS A 222 2.84 16.21 2.90
C CYS A 222 2.76 17.18 4.10
N VAL A 223 1.72 18.04 4.16
CA VAL A 223 1.44 18.92 5.31
C VAL A 223 0.87 18.19 6.55
N THR A 224 -0.29 17.51 6.48
CA THR A 224 -0.94 16.89 7.66
C THR A 224 -0.30 15.61 8.18
N GLU A 225 0.20 14.73 7.32
CA GLU A 225 0.68 13.38 7.66
C GLU A 225 2.20 13.30 7.82
N PHE A 226 2.96 14.10 7.06
CA PHE A 226 4.43 14.19 7.14
C PHE A 226 4.91 15.48 7.84
N GLY A 227 4.00 16.37 8.24
CA GLY A 227 4.32 17.57 9.00
C GLY A 227 5.13 18.63 8.23
N MET A 228 5.22 18.51 6.90
CA MET A 228 6.05 19.36 6.04
C MET A 228 5.50 20.78 5.99
N LYS A 229 6.39 21.77 6.07
CA LYS A 229 6.02 23.17 6.38
C LYS A 229 6.57 24.21 5.42
N SER A 230 7.35 23.83 4.40
CA SER A 230 7.96 24.80 3.48
C SER A 230 6.94 25.73 2.81
N GLU A 231 7.36 26.97 2.58
CA GLU A 231 6.54 28.01 1.95
C GLU A 231 6.16 27.64 0.52
N SER A 232 7.09 27.03 -0.21
CA SER A 232 6.88 26.50 -1.57
C SER A 232 5.79 25.43 -1.62
N LEU A 233 5.76 24.50 -0.65
CA LEU A 233 4.68 23.50 -0.52
C LEU A 233 3.33 24.18 -0.30
N ARG A 234 3.26 25.11 0.67
CA ARG A 234 2.01 25.83 1.00
C ARG A 234 1.46 26.62 -0.18
N LYS A 235 2.33 27.35 -0.89
CA LYS A 235 1.96 28.16 -2.06
C LYS A 235 1.42 27.28 -3.19
N LYS A 236 2.12 26.19 -3.52
CA LYS A 236 1.71 25.27 -4.59
C LYS A 236 0.41 24.54 -4.25
N ARG A 237 0.26 24.09 -3.00
CA ARG A 237 -0.97 23.52 -2.44
C ARG A 237 -2.16 24.48 -2.57
N GLN A 238 -1.99 25.75 -2.22
CA GLN A 238 -3.03 26.79 -2.38
C GLN A 238 -3.40 27.00 -3.85
N GLN A 239 -2.41 27.08 -4.74
CA GLN A 239 -2.63 27.22 -6.19
C GLN A 239 -3.44 26.05 -6.76
N TRP A 240 -3.05 24.80 -6.47
CA TRP A 240 -3.75 23.62 -6.98
C TRP A 240 -5.13 23.44 -6.38
N ARG A 241 -5.33 23.76 -5.09
CA ARG A 241 -6.67 23.80 -4.47
C ARG A 241 -7.61 24.79 -5.15
N ALA A 242 -7.14 25.99 -5.47
CA ALA A 242 -7.95 26.97 -6.19
C ALA A 242 -8.35 26.48 -7.59
N VAL A 243 -7.45 25.77 -8.29
CA VAL A 243 -7.79 25.12 -9.58
C VAL A 243 -8.86 24.02 -9.39
N VAL A 244 -8.75 23.19 -8.36
CA VAL A 244 -9.77 22.16 -8.06
C VAL A 244 -11.13 22.79 -7.73
N GLU A 245 -11.16 23.86 -6.94
CA GLU A 245 -12.40 24.58 -6.60
C GLU A 245 -13.08 25.19 -7.85
N GLU A 246 -12.30 25.72 -8.80
CA GLU A 246 -12.80 26.22 -10.08
C GLU A 246 -13.22 25.13 -11.08
N LEU A 247 -12.73 23.89 -10.89
CA LEU A 247 -13.20 22.71 -11.62
C LEU A 247 -14.50 22.15 -11.00
N ASP A 248 -14.63 22.16 -9.67
CA ASP A 248 -15.84 21.72 -8.95
C ASP A 248 -17.06 22.62 -9.21
N LYS A 249 -16.85 23.91 -9.49
CA LYS A 249 -17.90 24.85 -9.91
C LYS A 249 -18.49 24.56 -11.30
N ARG A 250 -17.89 23.66 -12.08
CA ARG A 250 -18.32 23.33 -13.45
C ARG A 250 -19.07 22.00 -13.43
N GLU A 251 -20.39 22.06 -13.48
CA GLU A 251 -21.22 20.86 -13.57
C GLU A 251 -20.80 19.98 -14.77
N HIS A 252 -20.81 18.66 -14.57
CA HIS A 252 -20.49 17.63 -15.56
C HIS A 252 -19.05 17.61 -16.14
N VAL A 253 -18.04 18.16 -15.44
CA VAL A 253 -16.65 17.76 -15.74
C VAL A 253 -16.47 16.30 -15.34
N SER A 254 -16.28 15.41 -16.32
CA SER A 254 -15.87 14.03 -16.07
C SER A 254 -14.56 14.05 -15.29
N ALA A 255 -14.51 13.39 -14.12
CA ALA A 255 -13.34 13.36 -13.24
C ALA A 255 -12.02 13.30 -14.04
N ASP A 256 -11.11 14.25 -13.80
CA ASP A 256 -9.93 14.53 -14.61
C ASP A 256 -8.98 13.31 -14.68
N ARG A 257 -9.26 12.39 -15.62
CA ARG A 257 -8.47 11.19 -15.87
C ARG A 257 -7.16 11.59 -16.52
N GLY A 258 -6.17 11.90 -15.69
CA GLY A 258 -4.82 12.24 -16.13
C GLY A 258 -4.24 11.20 -17.09
N THR A 259 -3.30 11.64 -17.92
CA THR A 259 -2.75 10.87 -19.05
C THR A 259 -1.84 9.70 -18.66
N LEU A 260 -1.68 9.43 -17.36
CA LEU A 260 -0.76 8.41 -16.84
C LEU A 260 -1.33 6.99 -17.02
N ALA A 261 -0.60 6.15 -17.76
CA ALA A 261 -0.96 4.75 -17.97
C ALA A 261 -0.56 3.87 -16.77
N PHE A 262 -1.55 3.41 -16.01
CA PHE A 262 -1.36 2.48 -14.88
C PHE A 262 -1.27 1.01 -15.32
N ARG A 263 -0.44 0.22 -14.63
CA ARG A 263 -0.24 -1.22 -14.88
C ARG A 263 -0.86 -2.13 -13.83
N SER A 264 -1.27 -1.59 -12.68
CA SER A 264 -1.93 -2.34 -11.60
C SER A 264 -2.89 -1.45 -10.79
N ALA A 265 -3.81 -2.06 -10.04
CA ALA A 265 -4.71 -1.34 -9.15
C ALA A 265 -4.02 -0.92 -7.84
N ARG A 266 -3.24 -1.83 -7.22
CA ARG A 266 -2.46 -1.60 -6.01
C ARG A 266 -1.06 -2.21 -6.15
N PRO A 267 0.00 -1.61 -5.59
CA PRO A 267 1.36 -2.10 -5.72
C PRO A 267 1.65 -3.37 -4.92
N LEU A 268 1.07 -3.54 -3.73
CA LEU A 268 1.19 -4.79 -2.98
C LEU A 268 0.07 -5.72 -3.43
N ALA A 269 0.45 -6.89 -3.95
CA ALA A 269 -0.50 -7.95 -4.19
C ALA A 269 -0.96 -8.47 -2.82
N ARG A 270 -2.27 -8.63 -2.63
CA ARG A 270 -2.74 -9.50 -1.57
C ARG A 270 -2.36 -10.91 -2.00
N THR A 271 -1.44 -11.56 -1.29
CA THR A 271 -1.33 -13.02 -1.32
C THR A 271 -2.55 -13.56 -0.62
N PHE A 272 -3.67 -13.59 -1.34
CA PHE A 272 -4.89 -14.16 -0.84
C PHE A 272 -4.75 -15.69 -0.86
N ASP A 273 -4.33 -16.22 0.27
CA ASP A 273 -4.18 -17.64 0.51
C ASP A 273 -5.51 -18.20 1.01
N GLU A 274 -6.27 -18.85 0.11
CA GLU A 274 -7.53 -19.52 0.45
C GLU A 274 -7.41 -20.51 1.62
N SER A 275 -6.22 -21.08 1.87
CA SER A 275 -6.01 -22.02 2.98
C SER A 275 -6.01 -21.36 4.36
N LYS A 276 -5.80 -20.03 4.43
CA LYS A 276 -5.83 -19.23 5.66
C LYS A 276 -7.21 -18.67 5.98
N LEU A 277 -8.22 -18.96 5.17
CA LEU A 277 -9.60 -18.60 5.48
C LEU A 277 -10.09 -19.31 6.74
N PRO A 278 -10.85 -18.63 7.62
CA PRO A 278 -11.46 -19.27 8.77
C PRO A 278 -12.47 -20.34 8.30
N PRO A 279 -12.62 -21.46 9.03
CA PRO A 279 -13.68 -22.42 8.74
C PRO A 279 -15.05 -21.76 8.91
N ILE A 280 -16.00 -22.11 8.04
CA ILE A 280 -17.39 -21.64 8.16
C ILE A 280 -17.99 -22.24 9.43
N ASN A 281 -18.38 -21.37 10.36
CA ASN A 281 -19.04 -21.73 11.61
C ASN A 281 -20.52 -22.05 11.32
N PRO A 282 -21.02 -23.27 11.61
CA PRO A 282 -22.44 -23.59 11.43
C PRO A 282 -23.34 -23.02 12.54
N ASP A 283 -22.79 -22.81 13.74
CA ASP A 283 -23.54 -22.52 14.97
C ASP A 283 -23.44 -21.05 15.41
N GLY A 284 -22.76 -20.20 14.63
CA GLY A 284 -22.51 -18.80 14.98
C GLY A 284 -21.85 -18.00 13.86
N PRO A 285 -21.49 -16.73 14.12
CA PRO A 285 -20.92 -15.86 13.10
C PRO A 285 -19.56 -16.37 12.60
N THR A 286 -19.44 -16.53 11.28
CA THR A 286 -18.15 -16.82 10.65
C THR A 286 -17.33 -15.53 10.52
N PRO A 287 -16.06 -15.48 10.95
CA PRO A 287 -15.20 -14.33 10.67
C PRO A 287 -15.05 -14.11 9.16
N LEU A 288 -15.27 -12.88 8.70
CA LEU A 288 -15.25 -12.48 7.29
C LEU A 288 -14.02 -11.58 7.08
N PRO A 289 -12.93 -12.06 6.46
CA PRO A 289 -11.75 -11.21 6.25
C PRO A 289 -12.01 -10.19 5.11
N TRP A 290 -11.59 -8.93 5.30
CA TRP A 290 -11.59 -7.91 4.23
C TRP A 290 -10.82 -8.33 2.98
N ALA A 291 -9.81 -9.19 3.14
CA ALA A 291 -9.09 -9.80 2.02
C ALA A 291 -10.05 -10.60 1.11
N ALA A 292 -10.93 -11.43 1.69
CA ALA A 292 -11.87 -12.27 0.93
C ALA A 292 -12.93 -11.44 0.17
N LEU A 293 -13.37 -10.32 0.76
CA LEU A 293 -14.24 -9.34 0.09
C LEU A 293 -13.52 -8.65 -1.08
N GLY A 294 -12.25 -8.29 -0.87
CA GLY A 294 -11.40 -7.63 -1.87
C GLY A 294 -11.12 -8.44 -3.14
N GLU A 295 -11.21 -9.77 -3.08
CA GLU A 295 -11.10 -10.65 -4.27
C GLU A 295 -12.36 -10.64 -5.17
N THR A 296 -13.41 -9.89 -4.80
CA THR A 296 -14.59 -9.73 -5.65
C THR A 296 -14.26 -8.92 -6.90
N THR A 297 -14.57 -9.47 -8.08
CA THR A 297 -14.34 -8.83 -9.37
C THR A 297 -15.64 -8.34 -9.99
N ILE A 298 -15.62 -7.17 -10.64
CA ILE A 298 -16.77 -6.60 -11.36
C ILE A 298 -16.45 -6.59 -12.85
N GLY A 299 -17.13 -7.45 -13.61
CA GLY A 299 -17.00 -7.56 -15.06
C GLY A 299 -17.80 -6.51 -15.83
N LYS A 300 -17.73 -6.58 -17.17
CA LYS A 300 -18.58 -5.77 -18.06
C LYS A 300 -20.06 -6.03 -17.76
N LYS A 301 -20.90 -4.99 -17.84
CA LYS A 301 -22.33 -5.03 -17.46
C LYS A 301 -22.58 -5.46 -16.00
N PHE A 302 -21.72 -5.05 -15.07
CA PHE A 302 -21.86 -5.34 -13.64
C PHE A 302 -21.90 -6.85 -13.30
N ALA A 303 -21.17 -7.68 -14.07
CA ALA A 303 -21.04 -9.10 -13.76
C ALA A 303 -20.14 -9.31 -12.54
N VAL A 304 -20.72 -9.32 -11.33
CA VAL A 304 -20.00 -9.50 -10.06
C VAL A 304 -19.67 -10.98 -9.86
N ASN A 305 -18.39 -11.29 -9.59
CA ASN A 305 -17.95 -12.62 -9.17
C ASN A 305 -17.25 -12.50 -7.83
N HIS A 306 -17.80 -13.19 -6.82
CA HIS A 306 -17.20 -13.28 -5.49
C HIS A 306 -16.25 -14.47 -5.40
N LEU A 307 -15.46 -14.49 -4.34
CA LEU A 307 -14.77 -15.69 -3.91
C LEU A 307 -15.77 -16.75 -3.41
N LYS A 308 -15.55 -18.03 -3.73
CA LYS A 308 -16.42 -19.15 -3.30
C LYS A 308 -16.70 -19.20 -1.79
N PHE A 309 -15.75 -18.76 -0.97
CA PHE A 309 -15.95 -18.64 0.47
C PHE A 309 -17.00 -17.58 0.82
N VAL A 310 -16.94 -16.41 0.18
CA VAL A 310 -17.90 -15.31 0.37
C VAL A 310 -19.28 -15.72 -0.13
N ASP A 311 -19.40 -16.34 -1.31
CA ASP A 311 -20.68 -16.89 -1.80
C ASP A 311 -21.30 -17.91 -0.83
N ARG A 312 -20.48 -18.74 -0.15
CA ARG A 312 -20.96 -19.69 0.86
C ARG A 312 -21.43 -19.03 2.16
N LEU A 313 -21.21 -17.74 2.35
CA LEU A 313 -21.66 -16.94 3.49
C LEU A 313 -22.86 -16.03 3.17
N ASP A 314 -23.33 -16.00 1.94
CA ASP A 314 -24.55 -15.26 1.57
C ASP A 314 -25.76 -15.78 2.37
N GLY A 315 -26.48 -14.86 3.00
CA GLY A 315 -27.59 -15.17 3.91
C GLY A 315 -27.18 -15.77 5.28
N LYS A 316 -25.90 -15.75 5.66
CA LYS A 316 -25.40 -16.35 6.93
C LYS A 316 -24.87 -15.32 7.92
N PRO A 317 -24.84 -15.66 9.22
CA PRO A 317 -24.20 -14.82 10.23
C PRO A 317 -22.68 -14.75 9.99
N VAL A 318 -22.16 -13.53 9.98
CA VAL A 318 -20.74 -13.21 9.83
C VAL A 318 -20.29 -12.25 10.94
N SER A 319 -18.98 -12.16 11.16
CA SER A 319 -18.37 -11.09 11.95
C SER A 319 -17.24 -10.40 11.17
N LEU A 320 -17.15 -9.08 11.28
CA LEU A 320 -16.21 -8.25 10.52
C LEU A 320 -15.65 -7.15 11.44
N VAL A 321 -14.33 -6.94 11.43
CA VAL A 321 -13.66 -5.87 12.21
C VAL A 321 -13.26 -4.74 11.27
N GLY A 322 -13.54 -3.49 11.64
CA GLY A 322 -13.34 -2.34 10.77
C GLY A 322 -13.81 -1.03 11.41
N PHE A 323 -14.02 -0.01 10.59
CA PHE A 323 -14.29 1.36 11.03
C PHE A 323 -15.67 1.83 10.58
N ILE A 324 -16.44 2.39 11.52
CA ILE A 324 -17.73 3.02 11.26
C ILE A 324 -17.51 4.31 10.45
N ARG A 325 -18.27 4.45 9.38
CA ARG A 325 -18.38 5.67 8.59
C ARG A 325 -19.86 6.13 8.61
N PRO A 326 -20.18 7.18 9.40
CA PRO A 326 -21.52 7.75 9.43
C PRO A 326 -21.98 8.16 8.03
N THR A 327 -23.23 7.83 7.69
CA THR A 327 -23.92 8.28 6.48
C THR A 327 -24.72 9.56 6.71
N THR A 328 -25.21 9.75 7.94
CA THR A 328 -25.87 10.97 8.40
C THR A 328 -24.97 11.74 9.38
N ALA A 329 -25.45 12.90 9.86
CA ALA A 329 -24.76 13.72 10.86
C ALA A 329 -25.15 13.35 12.31
N ASP A 330 -25.92 12.28 12.49
CA ASP A 330 -26.48 11.87 13.77
C ASP A 330 -25.40 11.24 14.67
N ALA A 331 -25.54 11.40 15.99
CA ALA A 331 -24.62 10.83 16.96
C ALA A 331 -24.82 9.31 17.12
N GLU A 332 -26.10 8.89 17.11
CA GLU A 332 -26.56 7.50 17.18
C GLU A 332 -26.96 7.04 15.77
N LEU A 333 -26.40 5.92 15.31
CA LEU A 333 -26.56 5.43 13.94
C LEU A 333 -27.32 4.10 13.92
N GLU A 334 -28.47 4.06 13.23
CA GLU A 334 -29.20 2.82 12.91
C GLU A 334 -28.60 2.10 11.68
N ALA A 335 -27.93 2.86 10.81
CA ALA A 335 -27.24 2.35 9.62
C ALA A 335 -26.00 3.21 9.31
N PHE A 336 -24.96 2.58 8.76
CA PHE A 336 -23.70 3.24 8.42
C PHE A 336 -22.94 2.48 7.33
N LEU A 337 -21.94 3.13 6.73
CA LEU A 337 -20.96 2.42 5.92
C LEU A 337 -19.84 1.89 6.81
N PHE A 338 -19.28 0.75 6.45
CA PHE A 338 -18.20 0.10 7.18
C PHE A 338 -17.02 -0.14 6.24
N THR A 339 -15.81 0.06 6.75
CA THR A 339 -14.59 0.09 5.94
C THR A 339 -13.41 -0.55 6.66
N GLU A 340 -12.47 -1.11 5.90
CA GLU A 340 -11.25 -1.77 6.41
C GLU A 340 -10.31 -0.82 7.18
N PHE A 341 -10.36 0.48 6.88
CA PHE A 341 -9.43 1.48 7.39
C PHE A 341 -10.14 2.75 7.86
N PRO A 342 -9.60 3.50 8.83
CA PRO A 342 -10.18 4.78 9.24
C PRO A 342 -10.02 5.81 8.12
N VAL A 343 -11.12 6.38 7.67
CA VAL A 343 -11.14 7.42 6.64
C VAL A 343 -10.76 8.78 7.25
N GLY A 344 -9.44 9.01 7.38
CA GLY A 344 -8.86 10.33 7.60
C GLY A 344 -8.89 11.18 6.33
N CYS A 345 -9.13 12.50 6.46
CA CYS A 345 -9.27 13.40 5.32
C CYS A 345 -7.93 13.65 4.62
N TRP A 346 -7.65 12.82 3.62
CA TRP A 346 -6.63 13.09 2.60
C TRP A 346 -7.05 12.70 1.18
N PHE A 347 -8.27 12.20 1.08
CA PHE A 347 -8.76 11.42 -0.04
C PHE A 347 -10.27 11.26 0.19
N CYS A 348 -11.04 12.33 0.01
CA CYS A 348 -12.51 12.28 0.05
C CYS A 348 -13.11 11.64 -1.22
N GLU A 349 -12.44 10.60 -1.72
CA GLU A 349 -12.97 9.69 -2.72
C GLU A 349 -13.45 8.42 -1.99
N LEU A 350 -14.69 8.01 -2.28
CA LEU A 350 -15.32 6.85 -1.65
C LEU A 350 -14.43 5.60 -1.79
N PRO A 351 -14.40 4.66 -0.82
CA PRO A 351 -13.70 3.37 -0.96
C PRO A 351 -14.09 2.65 -2.26
N GLU A 352 -13.26 1.72 -2.78
CA GLU A 352 -13.73 0.90 -3.92
C GLU A 352 -14.98 0.12 -3.46
N PRO A 353 -15.93 -0.21 -4.35
CA PRO A 353 -17.15 -0.93 -3.94
C PRO A 353 -16.89 -2.23 -3.19
N THR A 354 -15.73 -2.85 -3.41
CA THR A 354 -15.23 -4.06 -2.73
C THR A 354 -14.68 -3.82 -1.32
N GLY A 355 -14.43 -2.56 -0.95
CA GLY A 355 -13.97 -2.10 0.36
C GLY A 355 -15.02 -1.30 1.14
N ILE A 356 -16.28 -1.31 0.70
CA ILE A 356 -17.44 -0.79 1.42
C ILE A 356 -18.35 -1.96 1.78
N VAL A 357 -18.76 -2.02 3.04
CA VAL A 357 -19.89 -2.84 3.47
C VAL A 357 -20.97 -1.90 4.00
N SER A 358 -22.19 -1.98 3.47
CA SER A 358 -23.34 -1.30 4.06
C SER A 358 -23.77 -2.05 5.32
N VAL A 359 -24.03 -1.36 6.42
CA VAL A 359 -24.45 -1.99 7.68
C VAL A 359 -25.77 -1.41 8.13
N GLN A 360 -26.72 -2.29 8.42
CA GLN A 360 -28.00 -1.96 9.02
C GLN A 360 -28.13 -2.74 10.34
N LEU A 361 -28.29 -2.01 11.45
CA LEU A 361 -28.41 -2.62 12.76
C LEU A 361 -29.77 -3.33 12.93
N ALA A 362 -29.83 -4.26 13.87
CA ALA A 362 -31.10 -4.88 14.26
C ALA A 362 -32.05 -3.84 14.86
N LYS A 363 -33.36 -4.06 14.71
CA LYS A 363 -34.40 -3.11 15.13
C LYS A 363 -34.26 -2.73 16.62
N GLY A 364 -33.96 -1.46 16.89
CA GLY A 364 -33.80 -0.91 18.24
C GLY A 364 -32.37 -0.92 18.78
N GLU A 365 -31.40 -1.41 18.01
CA GLU A 365 -29.97 -1.22 18.27
C GLU A 365 -29.49 0.09 17.61
N VAL A 366 -28.62 0.83 18.28
CA VAL A 366 -27.94 2.04 17.76
C VAL A 366 -26.44 1.95 18.04
N ALA A 367 -25.61 2.66 17.26
CA ALA A 367 -24.17 2.69 17.45
C ALA A 367 -23.60 4.12 17.40
N ASP A 368 -22.64 4.41 18.28
CA ASP A 368 -21.90 5.67 18.30
C ASP A 368 -20.91 5.79 17.13
N ALA A 369 -20.74 7.00 16.62
CA ALA A 369 -19.72 7.36 15.64
C ALA A 369 -18.28 7.37 16.22
N VAL A 370 -17.73 6.19 16.54
CA VAL A 370 -16.36 6.04 17.07
C VAL A 370 -15.28 6.07 15.98
N LYS A 371 -14.07 6.55 16.35
CA LYS A 371 -12.89 6.62 15.45
C LYS A 371 -11.93 5.42 15.58
N THR A 372 -12.17 4.55 16.56
CA THR A 372 -11.45 3.30 16.78
C THR A 372 -12.07 2.16 15.96
N PRO A 373 -11.34 1.07 15.67
CA PRO A 373 -11.95 -0.10 15.07
C PRO A 373 -12.98 -0.72 16.03
N VAL A 374 -14.03 -1.31 15.45
CA VAL A 374 -15.08 -2.06 16.15
C VAL A 374 -15.31 -3.39 15.44
N LYS A 375 -16.00 -4.31 16.10
CA LYS A 375 -16.47 -5.58 15.53
C LYS A 375 -17.96 -5.49 15.27
N ILE A 376 -18.41 -5.84 14.07
CA ILE A 376 -19.83 -6.01 13.76
C ILE A 376 -20.16 -7.49 13.60
N MET A 377 -21.36 -7.88 14.00
CA MET A 377 -21.91 -9.23 13.82
C MET A 377 -23.32 -9.12 13.25
N GLY A 378 -23.63 -9.82 12.16
CA GLY A 378 -24.94 -9.76 11.50
C GLY A 378 -25.01 -10.68 10.28
N THR A 379 -26.09 -10.60 9.50
CA THR A 379 -26.32 -11.47 8.34
C THR A 379 -25.77 -10.83 7.06
N LEU A 380 -24.83 -11.51 6.39
CA LEU A 380 -24.29 -11.06 5.10
C LEU A 380 -25.33 -11.21 3.99
N LYS A 381 -25.42 -10.21 3.11
CA LYS A 381 -26.16 -10.24 1.84
C LYS A 381 -25.26 -9.74 0.72
N LEU A 382 -25.22 -10.49 -0.38
CA LEU A 382 -24.41 -10.18 -1.56
C LEU A 382 -25.28 -9.66 -2.71
N ASN A 383 -24.86 -8.56 -3.32
CA ASN A 383 -25.47 -8.00 -4.53
C ASN A 383 -24.64 -8.39 -5.76
N ARG A 384 -25.32 -8.86 -6.82
CA ARG A 384 -24.68 -9.38 -8.05
C ARG A 384 -25.20 -8.77 -9.34
N ASP A 385 -26.30 -8.02 -9.28
CA ASP A 385 -27.15 -7.66 -10.42
C ASP A 385 -27.67 -6.21 -10.40
N ASP A 386 -27.74 -5.56 -9.24
CA ASP A 386 -28.13 -4.15 -9.12
C ASP A 386 -26.90 -3.21 -9.08
N PRO A 387 -26.61 -2.42 -10.13
CA PRO A 387 -25.48 -1.50 -10.13
C PRO A 387 -25.64 -0.29 -9.20
N GLU A 388 -26.84 -0.04 -8.65
CA GLU A 388 -27.11 1.08 -7.73
C GLU A 388 -26.96 0.68 -6.25
N ALA A 389 -26.97 -0.62 -5.93
CA ALA A 389 -26.81 -1.13 -4.58
C ALA A 389 -25.35 -1.52 -4.22
N TYR A 390 -25.03 -1.49 -2.92
CA TYR A 390 -23.72 -1.93 -2.42
C TYR A 390 -23.49 -3.42 -2.66
N LEU A 391 -22.27 -3.81 -3.08
CA LEU A 391 -21.88 -5.22 -3.30
C LEU A 391 -22.11 -6.10 -2.05
N PHE A 392 -21.90 -5.51 -0.88
CA PHE A 392 -21.97 -6.18 0.41
C PHE A 392 -22.85 -5.38 1.36
N SER A 393 -23.81 -6.07 1.97
CA SER A 393 -24.59 -5.54 3.10
C SER A 393 -24.54 -6.51 4.26
N ILE A 394 -24.47 -6.01 5.49
CA ILE A 394 -24.67 -6.78 6.72
C ILE A 394 -25.92 -6.22 7.41
N VAL A 395 -26.96 -7.04 7.51
CA VAL A 395 -28.25 -6.66 8.10
C VAL A 395 -28.49 -7.36 9.43
N ASP A 396 -29.45 -6.86 10.21
CA ASP A 396 -29.74 -7.33 11.57
C ASP A 396 -28.49 -7.31 12.46
N ALA A 397 -27.65 -6.29 12.24
CA ALA A 397 -26.31 -6.23 12.81
C ALA A 397 -26.29 -5.73 14.26
N LYS A 398 -25.25 -6.12 14.99
CA LYS A 398 -24.88 -5.59 16.31
C LYS A 398 -23.42 -5.16 16.31
N VAL A 399 -23.12 -4.08 17.03
CA VAL A 399 -21.76 -3.58 17.23
C VAL A 399 -21.22 -4.08 18.56
N GLY A 400 -19.96 -4.50 18.57
CA GLY A 400 -19.20 -4.92 19.74
C GLY A 400 -17.76 -4.41 19.68
N VAL A 401 -17.02 -4.67 20.75
CA VAL A 401 -15.60 -4.33 20.86
C VAL A 401 -14.79 -5.16 19.86
N ALA A 402 -13.75 -4.57 19.26
CA ALA A 402 -12.76 -5.32 18.50
C ALA A 402 -11.83 -6.07 19.46
N ASP A 403 -11.74 -7.40 19.31
CA ASP A 403 -10.87 -8.29 20.11
C ASP A 403 -9.39 -8.13 19.74
#